data_AF-A0A2A2KY76-F1
#
_entry.id   AF-A0A2A2KY76-F1
#
_cell.length_a   1.000
_cell.length_b   1.000
_cell.length_c   1.000
_cell.angle_alpha   90.00
_cell.angle_beta   90.00
_cell.angle_gamma   90.00
#
_symmetry.space_group_name_H-M   'P 1'
#
loop_
_entity.id
_entity.type
_entity.pdbx_description
1 polymer ?
#
loop_
_entity_poly.entity_id
_entity_poly.type
_entity_poly.pdbx_seq_one_letter_code
_entity_poly.pdbx_strand_id
1 'polypeptide(L)'
;MSNLVQKIGSNAFGPDPTSIERHRRQVTDLIQTCIDNLDDLESAIKSSIENLTRGHSGLHIKSRHWEAFGEILQSCLFEWIGPGRTHKETVKAWMILISFLSDRLMVAARHAESHHNSPIPSPSPRSIHPNYILYGENS
;
A
#
# COMPACT_ATOMS: atom_id res chain seq x y z
N MET A 1 18.83 9.32 -19.60
CA MET A 1 17.71 9.22 -18.63
C MET A 1 16.65 8.19 -19.04
N SER A 2 16.35 8.03 -20.35
CA SER A 2 15.39 7.04 -20.88
C SER A 2 15.65 5.58 -20.45
N ASN A 3 16.90 5.12 -20.48
CA ASN A 3 17.25 3.74 -20.13
C ASN A 3 17.02 3.37 -18.65
N LEU A 4 17.09 4.34 -17.72
CA LEU A 4 16.92 4.07 -16.30
C LEU A 4 15.42 3.94 -15.95
N VAL A 5 14.60 4.85 -16.48
CA VAL A 5 13.14 4.81 -16.31
C VAL A 5 12.57 3.54 -16.92
N GLN A 6 13.06 3.14 -18.10
CA GLN A 6 12.60 1.92 -18.76
C GLN A 6 13.01 0.64 -18.01
N LYS A 7 14.23 0.59 -17.45
CA LYS A 7 14.73 -0.56 -16.67
C LYS A 7 14.10 -0.66 -15.27
N ILE A 8 13.83 0.46 -14.62
CA ILE A 8 13.08 0.49 -13.36
C ILE A 8 11.61 0.13 -13.61
N GLY A 9 11.01 0.69 -14.67
CA GLY A 9 9.64 0.43 -15.08
C GLY A 9 9.40 -1.04 -15.42
N SER A 10 10.31 -1.70 -16.15
CA SER A 10 10.18 -3.12 -16.49
C SER A 10 10.22 -4.04 -15.26
N ASN A 11 11.00 -3.67 -14.23
CA ASN A 11 11.12 -4.47 -13.02
C ASN A 11 9.94 -4.28 -12.06
N ALA A 12 9.32 -3.10 -12.04
CA ALA A 12 8.19 -2.79 -11.17
C ALA A 12 6.83 -3.17 -11.77
N PHE A 13 6.67 -3.02 -13.09
CA PHE A 13 5.38 -3.16 -13.78
C PHE A 13 5.32 -4.38 -14.71
N GLY A 14 6.44 -5.08 -14.89
CA GLY A 14 6.51 -6.26 -15.74
C GLY A 14 6.38 -5.94 -17.24
N PRO A 15 6.18 -6.97 -18.08
CA PRO A 15 6.09 -6.80 -19.54
C PRO A 15 4.71 -6.35 -20.03
N ASP A 16 3.68 -6.38 -19.18
CA ASP A 16 2.31 -5.95 -19.53
C ASP A 16 2.33 -4.44 -19.84
N PRO A 17 2.03 -4.00 -21.09
CA PRO A 17 2.03 -2.59 -21.45
C PRO A 17 0.90 -1.80 -20.76
N THR A 18 -0.11 -2.47 -20.20
CA THR A 18 -1.25 -1.83 -19.52
C THR A 18 -1.05 -1.65 -18.01
N SER A 19 0.01 -2.24 -17.46
CA SER A 19 0.35 -2.22 -16.04
C SER A 19 0.50 -0.81 -15.46
N ILE A 20 1.20 0.08 -16.16
CA ILE A 20 1.42 1.48 -15.75
C ILE A 20 0.09 2.23 -15.68
N GLU A 21 -0.77 2.08 -16.70
CA GLU A 21 -2.07 2.75 -16.73
C GLU A 21 -3.00 2.20 -15.65
N ARG A 22 -2.96 0.89 -15.39
CA ARG A 22 -3.70 0.26 -14.30
C ARG A 22 -3.25 0.81 -12.94
N HIS A 23 -1.94 0.91 -12.73
CA HIS A 23 -1.37 1.47 -11.51
C HIS A 23 -1.77 2.95 -11.33
N ARG A 24 -1.73 3.75 -12.40
CA ARG A 24 -2.17 5.15 -12.40
C ARG A 24 -3.62 5.27 -11.93
N ARG A 25 -4.53 4.43 -12.47
CA ARG A 25 -5.94 4.41 -12.05
C ARG A 25 -6.08 4.05 -10.58
N GLN A 26 -5.39 2.99 -10.13
CA GLN A 26 -5.43 2.58 -8.72
C GLN A 26 -5.00 3.70 -7.75
N VAL A 27 -3.98 4.49 -8.12
CA VAL A 27 -3.56 5.66 -7.34
C VAL A 27 -4.64 6.75 -7.34
N THR A 28 -5.20 7.07 -8.51
CA THR A 28 -6.27 8.08 -8.61
C THR A 28 -7.53 7.66 -7.84
N ASP A 29 -7.93 6.40 -7.94
CA ASP A 29 -9.10 5.85 -7.24
C ASP A 29 -8.90 5.85 -5.72
N LEU A 30 -7.69 5.56 -5.24
CA LEU A 30 -7.34 5.67 -3.82
C LEU A 30 -7.50 7.10 -3.31
N ILE A 31 -6.97 8.08 -4.05
CA ILE A 31 -7.10 9.51 -3.69
C ILE A 31 -8.58 9.92 -3.71
N GLN A 32 -9.33 9.52 -4.73
CA GLN A 32 -10.77 9.81 -4.82
C GLN A 32 -11.54 9.19 -3.66
N THR A 33 -11.22 7.95 -3.28
CA THR A 33 -11.81 7.27 -2.11
C THR A 33 -11.60 8.08 -0.83
N CYS A 34 -10.40 8.66 -0.64
CA CYS A 34 -10.16 9.55 0.49
C CYS A 34 -11.08 10.77 0.45
N ILE A 35 -11.19 11.43 -0.70
CA ILE A 35 -12.01 12.64 -0.85
C ILE A 35 -13.50 12.35 -0.61
N ASP A 36 -14.00 11.22 -1.09
CA ASP A 36 -15.40 10.84 -0.96
C ASP A 36 -15.78 10.43 0.48
N ASN A 37 -14.78 10.12 1.33
CA ASN A 37 -14.98 9.58 2.67
C ASN A 37 -14.22 10.37 3.75
N LEU A 38 -14.14 11.71 3.63
CA LEU A 38 -13.42 12.55 4.59
C LEU A 38 -13.89 12.37 6.05
N ASP A 39 -15.14 11.99 6.27
CA ASP A 39 -15.71 11.75 7.60
C ASP A 39 -15.31 10.40 8.22
N ASP A 40 -14.88 9.43 7.40
CA ASP A 40 -14.49 8.07 7.85
C ASP A 40 -13.33 7.50 6.99
N LEU A 41 -12.26 8.29 6.89
CA LEU A 41 -11.12 7.98 6.03
C LEU A 41 -10.46 6.63 6.34
N GLU A 42 -10.24 6.34 7.61
CA GLU A 42 -9.46 5.17 8.03
C GLU A 42 -10.14 3.85 7.69
N SER A 43 -11.46 3.79 7.84
CA SER A 43 -12.27 2.65 7.42
C SER A 43 -12.30 2.52 5.89
N ALA A 44 -12.54 3.63 5.20
CA ALA A 44 -12.74 3.65 3.75
C ALA A 44 -11.51 3.13 2.97
N ILE A 45 -10.31 3.51 3.38
CA ILE A 45 -9.09 3.14 2.65
C ILE A 45 -8.46 1.82 3.09
N LYS A 46 -8.96 1.20 4.16
CA LYS A 46 -8.34 0.01 4.76
C LYS A 46 -8.12 -1.10 3.73
N SER A 47 -9.17 -1.44 2.98
CA SER A 47 -9.11 -2.49 1.95
C SER A 47 -8.14 -2.13 0.81
N SER A 48 -8.11 -0.86 0.39
CA SER A 48 -7.20 -0.36 -0.63
C SER A 48 -5.74 -0.44 -0.20
N ILE A 49 -5.44 -0.10 1.06
CA ILE A 49 -4.10 -0.21 1.65
C ILE A 49 -3.66 -1.68 1.76
N GLU A 50 -4.55 -2.59 2.18
CA GLU A 50 -4.26 -4.03 2.24
C GLU A 50 -3.99 -4.61 0.84
N ASN A 51 -4.74 -4.20 -0.17
CA ASN A 51 -4.49 -4.59 -1.56
C ASN A 51 -3.16 -4.05 -2.07
N LEU A 52 -2.87 -2.80 -1.76
CA LEU A 52 -1.65 -2.11 -2.18
C LEU A 52 -0.42 -2.75 -1.53
N THR A 53 -0.44 -3.02 -0.24
CA THR A 53 0.67 -3.71 0.46
C THR A 53 0.90 -5.12 -0.09
N ARG A 54 -0.16 -5.87 -0.42
CA ARG A 54 -0.01 -7.17 -1.10
C ARG A 54 0.60 -7.03 -2.50
N GLY A 55 0.13 -6.07 -3.29
CA GLY A 55 0.64 -5.82 -4.64
C GLY A 55 2.10 -5.37 -4.68
N HIS A 56 2.57 -4.71 -3.61
CA HIS A 56 3.97 -4.29 -3.46
C HIS A 56 4.83 -5.30 -2.69
N SER A 57 4.26 -6.42 -2.26
CA SER A 57 5.00 -7.49 -1.60
C SER A 57 6.03 -8.08 -2.57
N GLY A 58 7.29 -8.18 -2.13
CA GLY A 58 8.40 -8.63 -2.97
C GLY A 58 9.04 -7.55 -3.85
N LEU A 59 8.47 -6.34 -3.94
CA LEU A 59 9.08 -5.20 -4.67
C LEU A 59 10.08 -4.40 -3.82
N HIS A 60 10.37 -4.86 -2.59
CA HIS A 60 11.26 -4.20 -1.63
C HIS A 60 10.95 -2.70 -1.44
N ILE A 61 9.66 -2.35 -1.46
CA ILE A 61 9.20 -0.99 -1.21
C ILE A 61 9.34 -0.67 0.27
N LYS A 62 10.04 0.43 0.57
CA LYS A 62 10.36 0.89 1.92
C LYS A 62 9.58 2.14 2.27
N SER A 63 9.52 2.47 3.56
CA SER A 63 8.91 3.71 4.07
C SER A 63 9.31 4.97 3.28
N ARG A 64 10.61 5.14 2.96
CA ARG A 64 11.13 6.27 2.17
C ARG A 64 10.51 6.44 0.77
N HIS A 65 10.02 5.36 0.16
CA HIS A 65 9.37 5.45 -1.15
C HIS A 65 7.96 6.04 -1.01
N TRP A 66 7.30 5.81 0.13
CA TRP A 66 6.01 6.41 0.45
C TRP A 66 6.15 7.89 0.87
N GLU A 67 7.27 8.27 1.49
CA GLU A 67 7.63 9.68 1.71
C GLU A 67 7.78 10.41 0.36
N ALA A 68 8.57 9.85 -0.55
CA ALA A 68 8.74 10.40 -1.90
C ALA A 68 7.41 10.48 -2.68
N PHE A 69 6.53 9.49 -2.51
CA PHE A 69 5.18 9.53 -3.08
C PHE A 69 4.38 10.74 -2.57
N GLY A 70 4.39 10.98 -1.25
CA GLY A 70 3.75 12.16 -0.67
C GLY A 70 4.31 13.47 -1.22
N GLU A 71 5.63 13.61 -1.36
CA GLU A 71 6.29 14.79 -1.94
C GLU A 71 5.88 15.04 -3.40
N ILE A 72 5.73 13.98 -4.19
CA ILE A 72 5.28 14.08 -5.59
C ILE A 72 3.82 14.57 -5.64
N LEU A 73 2.93 14.07 -4.79
CA LEU A 73 1.55 14.55 -4.72
C LEU A 73 1.47 16.04 -4.35
N GLN A 74 2.31 16.48 -3.42
CA GLN A 74 2.39 17.90 -3.05
C GLN A 74 2.87 18.75 -4.23
N SER A 75 3.86 18.26 -4.98
CA SER A 75 4.37 18.94 -6.18
C SER A 75 3.28 19.09 -7.23
N CYS A 76 2.51 18.03 -7.51
CA CYS A 76 1.37 18.08 -8.43
C CYS A 76 0.28 19.07 -7.96
N LEU A 77 0.00 19.14 -6.66
CA LEU A 77 -0.94 20.10 -6.08
C LEU A 77 -0.49 21.55 -6.33
N PHE A 78 0.79 21.85 -6.11
CA PHE A 78 1.34 23.19 -6.33
C PHE A 78 1.33 23.59 -7.80
N GLU A 79 1.62 22.64 -8.71
CA GLU A 79 1.54 22.86 -10.14
C GLU A 79 0.09 23.14 -10.60
N TRP A 80 -0.87 22.38 -10.06
CA TRP A 80 -2.30 22.55 -10.39
C TRP A 80 -2.88 23.89 -9.92
N ILE A 81 -2.55 24.32 -8.70
CA ILE A 81 -3.09 25.55 -8.12
C ILE A 81 -2.49 26.81 -8.79
N GLY A 82 -1.26 26.70 -9.30
CA GLY A 82 -0.55 27.81 -9.91
C GLY A 82 -0.17 28.93 -8.93
N PRO A 83 0.46 30.01 -9.42
CA PRO A 83 0.91 31.11 -8.58
C PRO A 83 -0.27 31.97 -8.09
N GLY A 84 -0.53 31.97 -6.77
CA GLY A 84 -1.57 32.82 -6.18
C GLY A 84 -1.85 32.50 -4.71
N ARG A 85 -2.36 33.48 -3.96
CA ARG A 85 -2.72 33.31 -2.53
C ARG A 85 -4.19 32.91 -2.30
N THR A 86 -4.96 32.72 -3.37
CA THR A 86 -6.42 32.51 -3.33
C THR A 86 -6.85 31.13 -2.82
N HIS A 87 -5.93 30.17 -2.71
CA HIS A 87 -6.26 28.78 -2.36
C HIS A 87 -5.57 28.27 -1.08
N LYS A 88 -5.13 29.17 -0.18
CA LYS A 88 -4.35 28.78 1.00
C LYS A 88 -5.00 27.69 1.86
N GLU A 89 -6.30 27.81 2.13
CA GLU A 89 -7.01 26.82 2.97
C GLU A 89 -7.22 25.50 2.21
N THR A 90 -7.49 25.56 0.90
CA THR A 90 -7.53 24.37 0.03
C THR A 90 -6.19 23.64 0.03
N VAL A 91 -5.07 24.38 -0.14
CA VAL A 91 -3.71 23.80 -0.06
C VAL A 91 -3.52 23.11 1.28
N LYS A 92 -3.83 23.78 2.40
CA LYS A 92 -3.67 23.18 3.73
C LYS A 92 -4.48 21.89 3.88
N ALA A 93 -5.74 21.87 3.43
CA ALA A 93 -6.58 20.68 3.49
C ALA A 93 -5.96 19.51 2.71
N TRP A 94 -5.48 19.77 1.49
CA TRP A 94 -4.78 18.76 0.70
C TRP A 94 -3.48 18.29 1.35
N MET A 95 -2.70 19.18 1.95
CA MET A 95 -1.47 18.82 2.66
C MET A 95 -1.76 17.87 3.84
N ILE A 96 -2.85 18.11 4.58
CA ILE A 96 -3.31 17.22 5.66
C ILE A 96 -3.69 15.85 5.09
N LEU A 97 -4.47 15.82 4.01
CA LEU A 97 -4.89 14.58 3.36
C LEU A 97 -3.70 13.76 2.83
N ILE A 98 -2.76 14.41 2.15
CA ILE A 98 -1.56 13.76 1.60
C ILE A 98 -0.68 13.21 2.75
N SER A 99 -0.53 13.96 3.83
CA SER A 99 0.24 13.52 5.01
C SER A 99 -0.43 12.31 5.66
N PHE A 100 -1.75 12.34 5.84
CA PHE A 100 -2.52 11.22 6.37
C PHE A 100 -2.35 9.96 5.50
N LEU A 101 -2.52 10.08 4.18
CA LEU A 101 -2.39 8.95 3.27
C LEU A 101 -0.98 8.36 3.28
N SER A 102 0.04 9.23 3.25
CA SER A 102 1.45 8.81 3.29
C SER A 102 1.79 8.08 4.59
N ASP A 103 1.31 8.58 5.74
CA ASP A 103 1.47 7.94 7.05
C ASP A 103 0.87 6.53 7.07
N ARG A 104 -0.40 6.38 6.63
CA ARG A 104 -1.07 5.07 6.61
C ARG A 104 -0.33 4.07 5.70
N LEU A 105 0.16 4.52 4.54
CA LEU A 105 0.95 3.68 3.62
C LEU A 105 2.31 3.29 4.23
N MET A 106 2.99 4.21 4.91
CA MET A 106 4.24 3.92 5.62
C MET A 106 4.04 2.89 6.74
N VAL A 107 3.01 3.06 7.57
CA VAL A 107 2.67 2.12 8.64
C VAL A 107 2.41 0.74 8.06
N ALA A 108 1.57 0.64 7.02
CA ALA A 108 1.25 -0.62 6.38
C ALA A 108 2.48 -1.30 5.75
N ALA A 109 3.39 -0.53 5.15
CA ALA A 109 4.65 -1.04 4.62
C ALA A 109 5.58 -1.59 5.72
N ARG A 110 5.69 -0.91 6.87
CA ARG A 110 6.47 -1.40 8.02
C ARG A 110 5.92 -2.70 8.57
N HIS A 111 4.60 -2.84 8.64
CA HIS A 111 3.96 -4.11 9.03
C HIS A 111 4.26 -5.22 8.02
N ALA A 112 4.21 -4.94 6.71
CA ALA A 112 4.58 -5.91 5.69
C ALA A 112 6.07 -6.35 5.80
N GLU A 113 6.98 -5.40 6.07
CA GLU A 113 8.40 -5.68 6.29
C GLU A 113 8.65 -6.55 7.54
N SER A 114 7.95 -6.31 8.64
CA SER A 114 8.11 -7.09 9.88
C SER A 114 7.58 -8.52 9.75
N HIS A 115 6.49 -8.72 9.01
CA HIS A 115 5.96 -10.05 8.69
C HIS A 115 6.88 -10.84 7.74
N HIS A 116 7.56 -10.17 6.81
CA HIS A 116 8.55 -10.83 5.92
C HIS A 116 9.80 -11.32 6.68
N ASN A 117 10.16 -10.65 7.79
CA ASN A 117 11.30 -11.02 8.64
C ASN A 117 10.93 -11.95 9.81
N SER A 118 9.67 -12.39 9.91
CA SER A 118 9.27 -13.35 10.93
C SER A 118 9.76 -14.75 10.52
N PRO A 119 10.49 -15.49 11.39
CA PRO A 119 10.79 -16.89 11.12
C PRO A 119 9.48 -17.63 10.91
N ILE A 120 9.40 -18.46 9.86
CA ILE A 120 8.30 -19.39 9.65
C ILE A 120 8.07 -20.10 11.00
N PRO A 121 6.89 -19.98 11.64
CA PRO A 121 6.64 -20.74 12.84
C PRO A 121 6.71 -22.20 12.45
N SER A 122 7.69 -22.91 13.02
CA SER A 122 7.80 -24.36 12.92
C SER A 122 6.42 -24.97 13.17
N PRO A 123 5.96 -25.94 12.36
CA PRO A 123 4.66 -26.56 12.58
C PRO A 123 4.63 -27.08 14.02
N SER A 124 3.74 -26.51 14.83
CA SER A 124 3.51 -26.98 16.19
C SER A 124 3.17 -28.47 16.11
N PRO A 125 3.83 -29.35 16.88
CA PRO A 125 3.40 -30.73 16.98
C PRO A 125 1.95 -30.70 17.46
N ARG A 126 1.02 -31.21 16.63
CA ARG A 126 -0.36 -31.44 17.04
C ARG A 126 -0.33 -32.04 18.44
N SER A 127 -0.90 -31.33 19.40
CA SER A 127 -1.26 -31.94 20.68
C SER A 127 -2.20 -33.09 20.34
N ILE A 128 -1.68 -34.31 20.44
CA ILE A 128 -2.50 -35.52 20.38
C ILE A 128 -3.38 -35.43 21.62
N HIS A 129 -4.61 -34.94 21.43
CA HIS A 129 -5.62 -34.96 22.47
C HIS A 129 -5.90 -36.46 22.77
N PRO A 130 -5.74 -36.91 24.02
CA PRO A 130 -5.98 -38.30 24.37
C PRO A 130 -7.49 -38.50 24.48
N ASN A 131 -8.19 -38.76 23.37
CA ASN A 131 -9.60 -39.19 23.41
C ASN A 131 -10.10 -39.85 22.10
N TYR A 132 -9.26 -40.63 21.43
CA TYR A 132 -9.75 -41.63 20.48
C TYR A 132 -8.95 -42.92 20.62
N ILE A 133 -9.17 -43.62 21.73
CA ILE A 133 -9.24 -45.08 21.69
C ILE A 133 -10.73 -45.36 21.52
N LEU A 134 -11.11 -45.99 20.42
CA LEU A 134 -11.98 -47.16 20.39
C LEU A 134 -12.28 -47.56 18.93
N TYR A 135 -12.20 -48.88 18.73
CA TYR A 135 -12.65 -49.70 17.59
C TYR A 135 -11.67 -49.97 16.44
N GLY A 136 -11.09 -51.18 16.51
CA GLY A 136 -10.50 -51.86 15.36
C GLY A 136 -9.73 -53.13 15.73
N GLU A 137 -10.30 -54.04 16.52
CA GLU A 137 -9.85 -55.44 16.55
C GLU A 137 -10.78 -56.31 15.68
N ASN A 138 -10.13 -57.26 15.00
CA ASN A 138 -10.62 -58.51 14.40
C ASN A 138 -11.25 -58.46 13.00
N SER A 139 -10.42 -58.80 11.99
CA SER A 139 -10.48 -60.09 11.26
C SER A 139 -9.21 -60.28 10.43
#